data_AF-A0A1Y6JTU7-F1
#
_entry.id   AF-A0A1Y6JTU7-F1
#
_cell.length_a   1.000
_cell.length_b   1.000
_cell.length_c   1.000
_cell.angle_alpha   90.00
_cell.angle_beta   90.00
_cell.angle_gamma   90.00
#
_symmetry.space_group_name_H-M   'P 1'
#
loop_
_entity.id
_entity.type
_entity.pdbx_description
1 polymer ?
#
loop_
_entity_poly.entity_id
_entity_poly.type
_entity_poly.pdbx_seq_one_letter_code
_entity_poly.pdbx_strand_id
1 'polypeptide(L)'
;MTTQNAALRDQLTPTNREYWDQLVVLLAQQPHHTSDAQLHDLLTGLLVAQERQEDASQFFGGTPAEAVRTLTATLWPRPWWLTSDLWFPFILFTIGIILPTAILPAVPLQASLMAVQYGLLVIALGLGIWLAPKFSPRGRLVSWGLIIVVLLAVLSVAARWVPAAGLFYLTRKGGSVFLLVFAVALTALIVGIQRRQPESWLPALTADVWITTLLALMARIAPTSSLMVTATGNLIIALGTILGDLSILIIGWHIWQTRQAHQQNKE
;
A
#
# COMPACT_ATOMS: atom_id res chain seq x y z
N MET A 1 25.81 -6.46 -24.13
CA MET A 1 25.15 -6.93 -25.36
C MET A 1 25.78 -8.23 -25.80
N THR A 2 25.03 -9.30 -25.65
CA THR A 2 25.39 -10.63 -26.15
C THR A 2 25.34 -10.67 -27.68
N THR A 3 26.02 -11.66 -28.27
CA THR A 3 26.02 -11.93 -29.72
C THR A 3 24.60 -12.10 -30.29
N GLN A 4 23.68 -12.61 -29.47
CA GLN A 4 22.28 -12.85 -29.84
C GLN A 4 21.48 -11.55 -29.96
N ASN A 5 21.67 -10.58 -29.05
CA ASN A 5 21.02 -9.28 -29.14
C ASN A 5 21.60 -8.43 -30.29
N ALA A 6 22.90 -8.58 -30.58
CA ALA A 6 23.50 -7.96 -31.75
C ALA A 6 22.88 -8.47 -33.06
N ALA A 7 22.68 -9.79 -33.18
CA ALA A 7 22.05 -10.38 -34.37
C ALA A 7 20.59 -9.95 -34.57
N LEU A 8 19.82 -9.72 -33.49
CA LEU A 8 18.45 -9.20 -33.58
C LEU A 8 18.43 -7.71 -33.93
N ARG A 9 19.35 -6.91 -33.36
CA ARG A 9 19.53 -5.49 -33.71
C ARG A 9 19.79 -5.31 -35.20
N ASP A 10 20.56 -6.20 -35.81
CA ASP A 10 20.89 -6.13 -37.23
C ASP A 10 19.70 -6.41 -38.17
N GLN A 11 18.58 -6.92 -37.64
CA GLN A 11 17.33 -7.12 -38.37
C GLN A 11 16.40 -5.89 -38.33
N LEU A 12 16.73 -4.87 -37.52
CA LEU A 12 15.97 -3.63 -37.47
C LEU A 12 16.19 -2.78 -38.73
N THR A 13 15.13 -2.09 -39.15
CA THR A 13 15.21 -1.02 -40.14
C THR A 13 16.18 0.08 -39.67
N PRO A 14 16.74 0.88 -40.59
CA PRO A 14 17.66 1.96 -40.21
C PRO A 14 17.07 2.90 -39.15
N THR A 15 15.80 3.29 -39.31
CA THR A 15 15.07 4.16 -38.36
C THR A 15 14.93 3.52 -36.98
N ASN A 16 14.49 2.25 -36.92
CA ASN A 16 14.30 1.55 -35.64
C ASN A 16 15.63 1.23 -34.95
N ARG A 17 16.68 0.98 -35.73
CA ARG A 17 18.04 0.76 -35.20
C ARG A 17 18.59 2.00 -34.53
N GLU A 18 18.46 3.16 -35.17
CA GLU A 18 18.91 4.43 -34.58
C GLU A 18 18.15 4.74 -33.28
N TYR A 19 16.82 4.55 -33.29
CA TYR A 19 16.01 4.69 -32.08
C TYR A 19 16.48 3.75 -30.97
N TRP A 20 16.67 2.48 -31.30
CA TRP A 20 17.10 1.43 -30.37
C TRP A 20 18.46 1.76 -29.74
N ASP A 21 19.42 2.21 -30.54
CA ASP A 21 20.76 2.54 -30.04
C ASP A 21 20.71 3.71 -29.05
N GLN A 22 19.91 4.75 -29.34
CA GLN A 22 19.69 5.86 -28.42
C GLN A 22 18.99 5.38 -27.14
N LEU A 23 17.98 4.52 -27.26
CA LEU A 23 17.25 3.97 -26.12
C LEU A 23 18.17 3.16 -25.19
N VAL A 24 19.02 2.29 -25.74
CA VAL A 24 19.96 1.46 -24.96
C VAL A 24 20.96 2.34 -24.20
N VAL A 25 21.48 3.40 -24.83
CA VAL A 25 22.39 4.34 -24.17
C VAL A 25 21.69 5.03 -22.99
N LEU A 26 20.45 5.47 -23.17
CA LEU A 26 19.67 6.13 -22.12
C LEU A 26 19.27 5.16 -21.00
N LEU A 27 19.00 3.89 -21.32
CA LEU A 27 18.74 2.83 -20.34
C LEU A 27 20.01 2.47 -19.55
N ALA A 28 21.18 2.50 -20.19
CA ALA A 28 22.47 2.27 -19.52
C ALA A 28 22.86 3.40 -18.55
N GLN A 29 22.33 4.62 -18.76
CA GLN A 29 22.51 5.76 -17.86
C GLN A 29 21.57 5.70 -16.63
N GLN A 30 20.61 4.78 -16.59
CA GLN A 30 19.74 4.62 -15.43
C GLN A 30 20.50 4.00 -14.24
N PRO A 31 20.14 4.36 -12.99
CA PRO A 31 20.77 3.79 -11.80
C PRO A 31 20.52 2.29 -11.62
N HIS A 32 19.57 1.72 -12.35
CA HIS A 32 19.31 0.27 -12.37
C HIS A 32 19.70 -0.25 -13.75
N HIS A 33 20.56 -1.27 -13.76
CA HIS A 33 21.07 -1.82 -15.01
C HIS A 33 19.97 -2.65 -15.67
N THR A 34 19.74 -2.42 -16.97
CA THR A 34 18.86 -3.29 -17.75
C THR A 34 19.64 -4.57 -18.03
N SER A 35 19.03 -5.73 -17.75
CA SER A 35 19.68 -7.02 -18.05
C SER A 35 19.66 -7.29 -19.56
N ASP A 36 20.61 -8.09 -20.06
CA ASP A 36 20.64 -8.49 -21.48
C ASP A 36 19.36 -9.26 -21.87
N ALA A 37 18.71 -9.98 -20.94
CA ALA A 37 17.43 -10.66 -21.16
C ALA A 37 16.27 -9.68 -21.33
N GLN A 38 16.19 -8.65 -20.50
CA GLN A 38 15.17 -7.60 -20.66
C GLN A 38 15.37 -6.82 -21.96
N LEU A 39 16.62 -6.54 -22.34
CA LEU A 39 16.92 -5.94 -23.63
C LEU A 39 16.50 -6.86 -24.77
N HIS A 40 16.70 -8.17 -24.65
CA HIS A 40 16.26 -9.15 -25.63
C HIS A 40 14.75 -9.08 -25.86
N ASP A 41 13.96 -9.13 -24.78
CA ASP A 41 12.48 -9.09 -24.86
C ASP A 41 11.97 -7.82 -25.55
N LEU A 42 12.56 -6.66 -25.23
CA LEU A 42 12.21 -5.39 -25.87
C LEU A 42 12.56 -5.38 -27.37
N LEU A 43 13.70 -5.96 -27.74
CA LEU A 43 14.18 -6.04 -29.12
C LEU A 43 13.29 -6.98 -29.95
N THR A 44 12.90 -8.13 -29.38
CA THR A 44 11.94 -9.05 -30.00
C THR A 44 10.58 -8.40 -30.18
N GLY A 45 10.09 -7.67 -29.16
CA GLY A 45 8.84 -6.91 -29.27
C GLY A 45 8.88 -5.85 -30.40
N LEU A 46 9.99 -5.12 -30.51
CA LEU A 46 10.19 -4.15 -31.58
C LEU A 46 10.25 -4.79 -32.97
N LEU A 47 10.86 -5.96 -33.12
CA LEU A 47 10.89 -6.69 -34.39
C LEU A 47 9.49 -7.11 -34.83
N VAL A 48 8.65 -7.58 -33.90
CA VAL A 48 7.24 -7.91 -34.19
C VAL A 48 6.44 -6.66 -34.58
N ALA A 49 6.67 -5.52 -33.93
CA ALA A 49 6.03 -4.26 -34.28
C ALA A 49 6.47 -3.79 -35.69
N GLN A 50 7.75 -3.95 -36.02
CA GLN A 50 8.29 -3.66 -37.33
C GLN A 50 7.68 -4.53 -38.44
N GLU A 51 7.43 -5.82 -38.19
CA GLU A 51 6.70 -6.69 -39.13
C GLU A 51 5.27 -6.19 -39.40
N ARG A 52 4.67 -5.47 -38.45
CA ARG A 52 3.37 -4.80 -38.57
C ARG A 52 3.47 -3.38 -39.16
N GLN A 53 4.65 -2.99 -39.65
CA GLN A 53 4.94 -1.65 -40.17
C GLN A 53 4.81 -0.54 -39.11
N GLU A 54 4.95 -0.87 -37.83
CA GLU A 54 5.01 0.11 -36.74
C GLU A 54 6.46 0.52 -36.49
N ASP A 55 6.70 1.83 -36.42
CA ASP A 55 8.01 2.39 -36.08
C ASP A 55 8.25 2.34 -34.57
N ALA A 56 9.52 2.34 -34.15
CA ALA A 56 9.92 2.26 -32.74
C ALA A 56 9.30 3.39 -31.89
N SER A 57 9.14 4.59 -32.46
CA SER A 57 8.49 5.71 -31.78
C SER A 57 7.00 5.47 -31.52
N GLN A 58 6.32 4.73 -32.39
CA GLN A 58 4.93 4.33 -32.23
C GLN A 58 4.81 3.20 -31.21
N PHE A 59 5.68 2.20 -31.30
CA PHE A 59 5.70 1.05 -30.39
C PHE A 59 6.01 1.46 -28.93
N PHE A 60 7.03 2.29 -28.72
CA PHE A 60 7.41 2.76 -27.38
C PHE A 60 6.68 4.02 -26.91
N GLY A 61 5.88 4.65 -27.79
CA GLY A 61 5.00 5.76 -27.44
C GLY A 61 5.68 7.12 -27.28
N GLY A 62 6.68 7.43 -28.10
CA GLY A 62 7.33 8.75 -28.12
C GLY A 62 8.82 8.70 -28.49
N THR A 63 9.55 9.72 -28.07
CA THR A 63 11.02 9.79 -28.24
C THR A 63 11.73 8.78 -27.34
N PRO A 64 12.99 8.39 -27.61
CA PRO A 64 13.74 7.45 -26.76
C PRO A 64 13.81 7.91 -25.30
N ALA A 65 13.89 9.22 -25.05
CA ALA A 65 13.90 9.79 -23.69
C ALA A 65 12.57 9.63 -22.95
N GLU A 66 11.44 9.75 -23.66
CA GLU A 66 10.10 9.50 -23.12
C GLU A 66 9.87 8.01 -22.90
N ALA A 67 10.31 7.18 -23.84
CA ALA A 67 10.26 5.72 -23.75
C ALA A 67 11.06 5.20 -22.54
N VAL A 68 12.22 5.77 -22.21
CA VAL A 68 12.93 5.38 -20.99
C VAL A 68 12.09 5.62 -19.73
N ARG A 69 11.30 6.70 -19.67
CA ARG A 69 10.44 7.00 -18.51
C ARG A 69 9.27 6.03 -18.37
N THR A 70 8.72 5.56 -19.49
CA THR A 70 7.63 4.57 -19.48
C THR A 70 8.19 3.17 -19.20
N LEU A 71 9.30 2.81 -19.85
CA LEU A 71 9.96 1.52 -19.68
C LEU A 71 10.58 1.35 -18.29
N THR A 72 11.08 2.42 -17.66
CA THR A 72 11.63 2.33 -16.29
C THR A 72 10.60 1.77 -15.30
N ALA A 73 9.34 2.16 -15.45
CA ALA A 73 8.26 1.69 -14.58
C ALA A 73 7.94 0.20 -14.77
N THR A 74 8.15 -0.33 -15.98
CA THR A 74 7.85 -1.71 -16.35
C THR A 74 9.03 -2.65 -16.10
N LEU A 75 10.25 -2.22 -16.44
CA LEU A 75 11.47 -3.02 -16.35
C LEU A 75 12.00 -3.15 -14.92
N TRP A 76 11.79 -2.12 -14.10
CA TRP A 76 12.20 -2.11 -12.70
C TRP A 76 10.98 -1.86 -11.81
N PRO A 77 10.10 -2.88 -11.66
CA PRO A 77 9.01 -2.77 -10.71
C PRO A 77 9.59 -2.49 -9.34
N ARG A 78 9.07 -1.45 -8.67
CA ARG A 78 9.52 -1.08 -7.33
C ARG A 78 9.44 -2.31 -6.42
N PRO A 79 10.44 -2.53 -5.55
CA PRO A 79 10.37 -3.63 -4.63
C PRO A 79 9.10 -3.52 -3.80
N TRP A 80 8.42 -4.65 -3.60
CA TRP A 80 7.07 -4.70 -3.03
C TRP A 80 6.97 -4.01 -1.65
N TRP A 81 8.06 -4.00 -0.88
CA TRP A 81 8.15 -3.33 0.42
C TRP A 81 8.13 -1.80 0.35
N LEU A 82 8.32 -1.23 -0.84
CA LEU A 82 8.29 0.21 -1.11
C LEU A 82 6.98 0.68 -1.77
N THR A 83 6.02 -0.23 -1.96
CA THR A 83 4.71 0.12 -2.52
C THR A 83 3.82 0.78 -1.48
N SER A 84 3.01 1.77 -1.89
CA SER A 84 2.04 2.42 -0.98
C SER A 84 1.06 1.44 -0.36
N ASP A 85 0.81 0.33 -1.04
CA ASP A 85 -0.13 -0.70 -0.62
C ASP A 85 0.34 -1.42 0.65
N LEU A 86 1.65 -1.47 0.94
CA LEU A 86 2.13 -2.03 2.21
C LEU A 86 1.87 -1.09 3.40
N TRP A 87 1.74 0.22 3.19
CA TRP A 87 1.37 1.15 4.26
C TRP A 87 -0.06 0.98 4.72
N PHE A 88 -0.95 0.50 3.84
CA PHE A 88 -2.36 0.28 4.16
C PHE A 88 -2.56 -0.62 5.39
N PRO A 89 -2.02 -1.86 5.47
CA PRO A 89 -2.19 -2.71 6.65
C PRO A 89 -1.55 -2.12 7.91
N PHE A 90 -0.43 -1.39 7.82
CA PHE A 90 0.15 -0.72 8.99
C PHE A 90 -0.75 0.39 9.54
N ILE A 91 -1.30 1.23 8.66
CA ILE A 91 -2.18 2.32 9.06
C ILE A 91 -3.52 1.75 9.57
N LEU A 92 -4.10 0.77 8.87
CA LEU A 92 -5.31 0.08 9.31
C LEU A 92 -5.13 -0.56 10.69
N PHE A 93 -4.02 -1.25 10.91
CA PHE A 93 -3.69 -1.84 12.21
C PHE A 93 -3.53 -0.78 13.31
N THR A 94 -2.91 0.35 12.98
CA THR A 94 -2.77 1.48 13.90
C THR A 94 -4.13 2.04 14.29
N ILE A 95 -5.04 2.24 13.32
CA ILE A 95 -6.38 2.79 13.58
C ILE A 95 -7.25 1.78 14.33
N GLY A 96 -7.21 0.49 13.95
CA GLY A 96 -8.09 -0.53 14.49
C GLY A 96 -7.66 -1.12 15.83
N ILE A 97 -6.36 -1.12 16.16
CA ILE A 97 -5.84 -1.76 17.39
C ILE A 97 -5.19 -0.76 18.33
N ILE A 98 -4.37 0.17 17.83
CA ILE A 98 -3.63 1.10 18.67
C ILE A 98 -4.50 2.29 19.08
N LEU A 99 -5.17 2.92 18.11
CA LEU A 99 -5.94 4.14 18.35
C LEU A 99 -7.07 3.96 19.38
N PRO A 100 -7.78 2.81 19.46
CA PRO A 100 -8.80 2.59 20.49
C PRO A 100 -8.22 2.57 21.90
N THR A 101 -6.99 2.08 22.08
CA THR A 101 -6.31 2.16 23.39
C THR A 101 -5.97 3.61 23.76
N ALA A 102 -5.77 4.47 22.76
CA ALA A 102 -5.59 5.90 22.94
C ALA A 102 -6.92 6.67 23.11
N ILE A 103 -8.11 6.05 22.97
CA ILE A 103 -9.40 6.72 23.22
C ILE A 103 -9.53 7.04 24.71
N LEU A 104 -9.15 6.10 25.57
CA LEU A 104 -9.32 6.22 27.01
C LEU A 104 -8.15 6.99 27.63
N PRO A 105 -8.37 8.19 28.21
CA PRO A 105 -7.30 9.03 28.75
C PRO A 105 -6.63 8.42 30.00
N ALA A 106 -7.22 7.38 30.59
CA ALA A 106 -6.71 6.72 31.78
C ALA A 106 -5.82 5.50 31.48
N VAL A 107 -5.78 5.02 30.23
CA VAL A 107 -5.00 3.84 29.85
C VAL A 107 -3.68 4.29 29.25
N PRO A 108 -2.52 3.97 29.87
CA PRO A 108 -1.24 4.28 29.28
C PRO A 108 -1.00 3.43 28.02
N LEU A 109 -0.41 4.05 27.01
CA LEU A 109 0.13 3.33 25.86
C LEU A 109 1.39 2.60 26.31
N GLN A 110 1.43 1.29 26.08
CA GLN A 110 2.57 0.45 26.47
C GLN A 110 3.46 0.21 25.25
N ALA A 111 4.61 0.87 25.19
CA ALA A 111 5.49 0.78 24.02
C ALA A 111 6.01 -0.64 23.76
N SER A 112 6.25 -1.42 24.83
CA SER A 112 6.59 -2.84 24.74
C SER A 112 5.50 -3.66 24.03
N LEU A 113 4.24 -3.49 24.43
CA LEU A 113 3.11 -4.14 23.78
C LEU A 113 2.98 -3.69 22.33
N MET A 114 3.08 -2.38 22.06
CA MET A 114 3.02 -1.85 20.70
C MET A 114 4.12 -2.44 19.81
N ALA A 115 5.35 -2.54 20.31
CA ALA A 115 6.47 -3.13 19.57
C ALA A 115 6.20 -4.59 19.21
N VAL A 116 5.65 -5.38 20.14
CA VAL A 116 5.26 -6.78 19.89
C VAL A 116 4.12 -6.84 18.86
N GLN A 117 3.11 -5.99 18.99
CA GLN A 117 1.97 -5.94 18.08
C GLN A 117 2.40 -5.62 16.63
N TYR A 118 3.26 -4.60 16.44
CA TYR A 118 3.81 -4.30 15.12
C TYR A 118 4.78 -5.38 14.62
N GLY A 119 5.59 -5.98 15.48
CA GLY A 119 6.47 -7.10 15.12
C GLY A 119 5.67 -8.30 14.59
N LEU A 120 4.58 -8.65 15.26
CA LEU A 120 3.67 -9.71 14.81
C LEU A 120 2.98 -9.35 13.49
N LEU A 121 2.59 -8.09 13.29
CA LEU A 121 2.05 -7.64 12.02
C LEU A 121 3.07 -7.80 10.88
N VAL A 122 4.33 -7.41 11.09
CA VAL A 122 5.41 -7.58 10.11
C VAL A 122 5.60 -9.05 9.75
N ILE A 123 5.63 -9.93 10.76
CA ILE A 123 5.75 -11.38 10.55
C ILE A 123 4.55 -11.92 9.77
N ALA A 124 3.33 -11.52 10.13
CA ALA A 124 2.11 -11.95 9.44
C ALA A 124 2.08 -11.49 7.97
N LEU A 125 2.48 -10.24 7.70
CA LEU A 125 2.60 -9.72 6.33
C LEU A 125 3.68 -10.47 5.54
N GLY A 126 4.86 -10.69 6.13
CA GLY A 126 5.94 -11.47 5.51
C GLY A 126 5.51 -12.89 5.16
N LEU A 127 4.83 -13.58 6.08
CA LEU A 127 4.25 -14.90 5.85
C LEU A 127 3.20 -14.87 4.73
N GLY A 128 2.25 -13.95 4.79
CA GLY A 128 1.18 -13.86 3.79
C GLY A 128 1.71 -13.61 2.38
N ILE A 129 2.72 -12.76 2.25
CA ILE A 129 3.37 -12.46 0.97
C ILE A 129 4.19 -13.66 0.47
N TRP A 130 4.87 -14.38 1.37
CA TRP A 130 5.64 -15.57 1.03
C TRP A 130 4.75 -16.77 0.65
N LEU A 131 3.57 -16.90 1.26
CA LEU A 131 2.59 -17.97 0.99
C LEU A 131 1.71 -17.66 -0.22
N ALA A 132 1.40 -16.39 -0.49
CA ALA A 132 0.52 -15.97 -1.58
C ALA A 132 0.84 -16.60 -2.95
N PRO A 133 2.10 -16.62 -3.45
CA PRO A 133 2.39 -17.19 -4.77
C PRO A 133 2.20 -18.72 -4.83
N LYS A 134 2.22 -19.42 -3.68
CA LYS A 134 2.16 -20.89 -3.60
C LYS A 134 0.74 -21.45 -3.69
N PHE A 135 -0.28 -20.61 -3.57
CA PHE A 135 -1.68 -21.03 -3.57
C PHE A 135 -2.47 -20.49 -4.76
N SER A 136 -3.52 -21.23 -5.12
CA SER A 136 -4.55 -20.78 -6.05
C SER A 136 -5.30 -19.56 -5.49
N PRO A 137 -6.02 -18.77 -6.31
CA PRO A 137 -6.70 -17.55 -5.85
C PRO A 137 -7.64 -17.76 -4.65
N ARG A 138 -8.41 -18.86 -4.62
CA ARG A 138 -9.24 -19.23 -3.46
C ARG A 138 -8.39 -19.63 -2.26
N GLY A 139 -7.31 -20.38 -2.47
CA GLY A 139 -6.37 -20.77 -1.42
C GLY A 139 -5.65 -19.58 -0.80
N ARG A 140 -5.34 -18.52 -1.58
CA ARG A 140 -4.77 -17.27 -1.07
C ARG A 140 -5.71 -16.57 -0.09
N LEU A 141 -7.00 -16.47 -0.42
CA LEU A 141 -8.01 -15.88 0.47
C LEU A 141 -8.09 -16.64 1.79
N VAL A 142 -8.16 -17.98 1.73
CA VAL A 142 -8.20 -18.83 2.93
C VAL A 142 -6.91 -18.68 3.74
N SER A 143 -5.74 -18.66 3.10
CA SER A 143 -4.45 -18.46 3.76
C SER A 143 -4.38 -17.12 4.48
N TRP A 144 -4.81 -16.03 3.84
CA TRP A 144 -4.85 -14.71 4.48
C TRP A 144 -5.84 -14.67 5.64
N GLY A 145 -7.02 -15.27 5.49
CA GLY A 145 -8.00 -15.42 6.57
C GLY A 145 -7.41 -16.16 7.78
N LEU A 146 -6.73 -17.28 7.54
CA LEU A 146 -6.07 -18.05 8.60
C LEU A 146 -4.96 -17.23 9.28
N ILE A 147 -4.11 -16.54 8.51
CA ILE A 147 -3.05 -15.69 9.05
C ILE A 147 -3.63 -14.58 9.95
N ILE A 148 -4.72 -13.94 9.53
CA ILE A 148 -5.39 -12.89 10.32
C ILE A 148 -5.96 -13.48 11.61
N VAL A 149 -6.64 -14.62 11.56
CA VAL A 149 -7.19 -15.27 12.76
C VAL A 149 -6.08 -15.65 13.74
N VAL A 150 -4.99 -16.23 13.25
CA VAL A 150 -3.81 -16.56 14.06
C VAL A 150 -3.18 -15.31 14.64
N LEU A 151 -3.03 -14.24 13.84
CA LEU A 151 -2.51 -12.96 14.31
C LEU A 151 -3.35 -12.41 15.46
N LEU A 152 -4.68 -12.34 15.31
CA LEU A 152 -5.58 -11.87 16.36
C LEU A 152 -5.50 -12.72 17.63
N ALA A 153 -5.41 -14.04 17.50
CA ALA A 153 -5.24 -14.94 18.64
C ALA A 153 -3.92 -14.68 19.38
N VAL A 154 -2.81 -14.56 18.64
CA VAL A 154 -1.49 -14.29 19.21
C VAL A 154 -1.44 -12.90 19.84
N LEU A 155 -2.08 -11.88 19.24
CA LEU A 155 -2.20 -10.55 19.83
C LEU A 155 -2.97 -10.57 21.16
N SER A 156 -4.04 -11.36 21.25
CA SER A 156 -4.80 -11.53 22.50
C SER A 156 -3.96 -12.16 23.60
N VAL A 157 -3.11 -13.14 23.25
CA VAL A 157 -2.13 -13.72 24.17
C VAL A 157 -1.08 -12.69 24.55
N ALA A 158 -0.49 -11.99 23.59
CA ALA A 158 0.54 -10.97 23.83
C ALA A 158 0.05 -9.88 24.81
N ALA A 159 -1.20 -9.42 24.68
CA ALA A 159 -1.79 -8.44 25.58
C ALA A 159 -1.86 -8.88 27.06
N ARG A 160 -1.81 -10.20 27.34
CA ARG A 160 -1.85 -10.74 28.71
C ARG A 160 -0.46 -11.03 29.28
N TRP A 161 0.51 -11.33 28.41
CA TRP A 161 1.82 -11.86 28.80
C TRP A 161 2.97 -10.87 28.62
N VAL A 162 2.82 -9.85 27.77
CA VAL A 162 3.86 -8.83 27.60
C VAL A 162 3.90 -7.96 28.86
N PRO A 163 5.05 -7.85 29.54
CA PRO A 163 5.17 -7.03 30.73
C PRO A 163 4.98 -5.55 30.37
N ALA A 164 4.25 -4.83 31.22
CA ALA A 164 4.02 -3.40 31.04
C ALA A 164 5.33 -2.61 31.17
N ALA A 165 5.91 -2.22 30.03
CA ALA A 165 7.12 -1.40 29.97
C ALA A 165 6.98 -0.27 28.93
N GLY A 166 7.63 0.86 29.19
CA GLY A 166 7.58 2.06 28.34
C GLY A 166 6.19 2.68 28.30
N LEU A 167 5.67 3.07 29.46
CA LEU A 167 4.32 3.64 29.61
C LEU A 167 4.29 5.11 29.20
N PHE A 168 3.44 5.46 28.25
CA PHE A 168 3.20 6.82 27.80
C PHE A 168 1.76 7.25 28.10
N TYR A 169 1.61 8.36 28.80
CA TYR A 169 0.30 8.91 29.15
C TYR A 169 -0.08 10.04 28.21
N LEU A 170 -1.14 9.84 27.41
CA LEU A 170 -1.75 10.92 26.66
C LEU A 170 -2.74 11.66 27.56
N THR A 171 -2.31 12.80 28.10
CA THR A 171 -3.17 13.71 28.87
C THR A 171 -4.49 13.99 28.14
N ARG A 172 -5.56 14.29 28.86
CA ARG A 172 -6.88 14.52 28.26
C ARG A 172 -6.84 15.60 27.16
N LYS A 173 -6.23 16.76 27.45
CA LYS A 173 -6.08 17.86 26.47
C LYS A 173 -5.03 17.54 25.40
N GLY A 174 -3.84 17.08 25.80
CA GLY A 174 -2.74 16.81 24.87
C GLY A 174 -3.06 15.68 23.89
N GLY A 175 -3.75 14.63 24.34
CA GLY A 175 -4.18 13.53 23.49
C GLY A 175 -5.27 13.94 22.50
N SER A 176 -6.21 14.83 22.87
CA SER A 176 -7.19 15.36 21.91
C SER A 176 -6.53 16.16 20.79
N VAL A 177 -5.57 17.02 21.14
CA VAL A 177 -4.80 17.79 20.14
C VAL A 177 -3.96 16.85 19.28
N PHE A 178 -3.28 15.87 19.89
CA PHE A 178 -2.50 14.87 19.18
C PHE A 178 -3.34 14.09 18.16
N LEU A 179 -4.53 13.62 18.55
CA LEU A 179 -5.43 12.88 17.65
C LEU A 179 -5.90 13.72 16.47
N LEU A 180 -6.24 14.99 16.70
CA LEU A 180 -6.60 15.92 15.62
C LEU A 180 -5.43 16.17 14.67
N VAL A 181 -4.24 16.46 15.21
CA VAL A 181 -3.03 16.68 14.41
C VAL A 181 -2.68 15.41 13.62
N PHE A 182 -2.78 14.24 14.26
CA PHE A 182 -2.55 12.95 13.62
C PHE A 182 -3.53 12.72 12.46
N ALA A 183 -4.84 12.92 12.67
CA ALA A 183 -5.85 12.75 11.64
C ALA A 183 -5.63 13.70 10.45
N VAL A 184 -5.31 14.97 10.70
CA VAL A 184 -5.01 15.96 9.66
C VAL A 184 -3.73 15.61 8.91
N ALA A 185 -2.64 15.30 9.62
CA ALA A 185 -1.36 14.95 9.02
C ALA A 185 -1.46 13.67 8.18
N LEU A 186 -2.17 12.65 8.69
CA LEU A 186 -2.41 11.41 7.97
C LEU A 186 -3.27 11.65 6.73
N THR A 187 -4.34 12.44 6.84
CA THR A 187 -5.17 12.81 5.67
C THR A 187 -4.34 13.55 4.62
N ALA A 188 -3.50 14.50 5.03
CA ALA A 188 -2.61 15.24 4.12
C ALA A 188 -1.60 14.30 3.42
N LEU A 189 -1.05 13.33 4.15
CA LEU A 189 -0.17 12.30 3.60
C LEU A 189 -0.91 11.42 2.59
N ILE A 190 -2.11 10.94 2.93
CA ILE A 190 -2.96 10.13 2.05
C ILE A 190 -3.24 10.90 0.75
N VAL A 191 -3.67 12.16 0.83
CA VAL A 191 -3.93 13.01 -0.35
C VAL A 191 -2.65 13.23 -1.16
N GLY A 192 -1.52 13.47 -0.51
CA GLY A 192 -0.22 13.63 -1.17
C GLY A 192 0.22 12.38 -1.94
N ILE A 193 -0.01 11.19 -1.36
CA ILE A 193 0.28 9.91 -2.00
C ILE A 193 -0.72 9.65 -3.13
N GLN A 194 -2.01 9.90 -2.93
CA GLN A 194 -3.06 9.69 -3.93
C GLN A 194 -2.81 10.52 -5.20
N ARG A 195 -2.33 11.76 -5.06
CA ARG A 195 -1.94 12.60 -6.21
C ARG A 195 -0.83 11.98 -7.07
N ARG A 196 0.04 11.15 -6.47
CA ARG A 196 1.15 10.46 -7.16
C ARG A 196 0.80 9.03 -7.57
N GLN A 197 -0.14 8.41 -6.87
CA GLN A 197 -0.53 7.01 -7.00
C GLN A 197 -2.07 6.93 -6.86
N PRO A 198 -2.83 7.27 -7.91
CA PRO A 198 -4.30 7.35 -7.85
C PRO A 198 -4.93 6.00 -7.51
N GLU A 199 -4.24 4.90 -7.83
CA GLU A 199 -4.69 3.54 -7.54
C GLU A 199 -4.49 3.12 -6.07
N SER A 200 -3.85 3.92 -5.22
CA SER A 200 -3.53 3.55 -3.83
C SER A 200 -4.78 3.20 -3.00
N TRP A 201 -4.70 2.20 -2.12
CA TRP A 201 -5.77 1.84 -1.18
C TRP A 201 -5.93 2.81 0.00
N LEU A 202 -4.94 3.67 0.23
CA LEU A 202 -4.89 4.56 1.39
C LEU A 202 -6.12 5.48 1.57
N PRO A 203 -6.76 6.02 0.52
CA PRO A 203 -7.96 6.85 0.67
C PRO A 203 -9.10 6.16 1.40
N ALA A 204 -9.20 4.82 1.32
CA ALA A 204 -10.23 4.04 2.01
C ALA A 204 -10.15 4.17 3.54
N LEU A 205 -8.98 4.51 4.11
CA LEU A 205 -8.79 4.68 5.54
C LEU A 205 -9.24 6.06 6.05
N THR A 206 -9.44 7.03 5.16
CA THR A 206 -9.68 8.43 5.56
C THR A 206 -10.93 8.58 6.43
N ALA A 207 -12.03 7.95 6.02
CA ALA A 207 -13.27 8.01 6.77
C ALA A 207 -13.15 7.33 8.15
N ASP A 208 -12.54 6.16 8.21
CA ASP A 208 -12.29 5.44 9.46
C ASP A 208 -11.40 6.23 10.44
N VAL A 209 -10.33 6.87 9.95
CA VAL A 209 -9.48 7.79 10.75
C VAL A 209 -10.32 8.90 11.38
N TRP A 210 -11.20 9.53 10.62
CA TRP A 210 -12.00 10.64 11.12
C TRP A 210 -13.10 10.18 12.08
N ILE A 211 -13.73 9.05 11.82
CA ILE A 211 -14.76 8.47 12.70
C ILE A 211 -14.12 8.07 14.04
N THR A 212 -13.02 7.33 14.01
CA THR A 212 -12.30 6.92 15.24
C THR A 212 -11.77 8.14 16.01
N THR A 213 -11.26 9.16 15.32
CA THR A 213 -10.85 10.43 15.93
C THR A 213 -12.03 11.14 16.60
N LEU A 214 -13.19 11.21 15.94
CA LEU A 214 -14.39 11.82 16.51
C LEU A 214 -14.84 11.09 17.78
N LEU A 215 -14.92 9.76 17.74
CA LEU A 215 -15.25 8.93 18.92
C LEU A 215 -14.26 9.15 20.06
N ALA A 216 -12.97 9.23 19.74
CA ALA A 216 -11.90 9.49 20.69
C ALA A 216 -12.05 10.87 21.36
N LEU A 217 -12.36 11.89 20.58
CA LEU A 217 -12.60 13.25 21.08
C LEU A 217 -13.85 13.29 21.97
N MET A 218 -14.94 12.61 21.57
CA MET A 218 -16.15 12.52 22.38
C MET A 218 -15.86 11.89 23.75
N ALA A 219 -15.01 10.87 23.83
CA ALA A 219 -14.60 10.24 25.09
C ALA A 219 -13.71 11.14 25.98
N ARG A 220 -13.00 12.09 25.37
CA ARG A 220 -12.04 12.96 26.06
C ARG A 220 -12.62 14.33 26.46
N ILE A 221 -13.66 14.81 25.80
CA ILE A 221 -14.27 16.13 26.04
C ILE A 221 -15.32 16.03 27.16
N ALA A 222 -15.22 16.90 28.17
CA ALA A 222 -16.03 16.82 29.39
C ALA A 222 -17.55 16.63 29.16
N PRO A 223 -18.24 17.46 28.34
CA PRO A 223 -19.69 17.33 28.12
C PRO A 223 -20.12 16.01 27.47
N THR A 224 -19.26 15.34 26.70
CA THR A 224 -19.59 14.09 26.01
C THR A 224 -18.99 12.85 26.67
N SER A 225 -17.96 13.02 27.51
CA SER A 225 -17.22 11.92 28.13
C SER A 225 -18.07 11.02 29.05
N SER A 226 -19.05 11.59 29.75
CA SER A 226 -19.97 10.84 30.60
C SER A 226 -20.93 9.96 29.79
N LEU A 227 -21.30 10.38 28.59
CA LEU A 227 -22.15 9.60 27.69
C LEU A 227 -21.41 8.38 27.13
N MET A 228 -20.11 8.52 26.86
CA MET A 228 -19.29 7.48 26.24
C MET A 228 -19.05 6.24 27.12
N VAL A 229 -19.32 6.32 28.42
CA VAL A 229 -19.23 5.17 29.35
C VAL A 229 -20.59 4.50 29.62
N THR A 230 -21.65 4.95 28.95
CA THR A 230 -23.00 4.39 29.09
C THR A 230 -23.31 3.34 28.02
N ALA A 231 -24.43 2.63 28.15
CA ALA A 231 -24.95 1.75 27.10
C ALA A 231 -25.17 2.49 25.77
N THR A 232 -25.64 3.74 25.83
CA THR A 232 -25.78 4.62 24.65
C THR A 232 -24.44 4.94 24.03
N GLY A 233 -23.41 5.21 24.84
CA GLY A 233 -22.04 5.42 24.38
C GLY A 233 -21.47 4.19 23.67
N ASN A 234 -21.67 2.99 24.24
CA ASN A 234 -21.26 1.74 23.61
C ASN A 234 -21.95 1.52 22.26
N LEU A 235 -23.23 1.86 22.15
CA LEU A 235 -23.97 1.79 20.88
C LEU A 235 -23.41 2.78 19.85
N ILE A 236 -23.07 4.01 20.25
CA ILE A 236 -22.43 4.99 19.36
C ILE A 236 -21.06 4.50 18.89
N ILE A 237 -20.24 3.94 19.78
CA ILE A 237 -18.94 3.36 19.41
C ILE A 237 -19.12 2.22 18.41
N ALA A 238 -20.07 1.31 18.67
CA ALA A 238 -20.35 0.18 17.79
C ALA A 238 -20.80 0.66 16.40
N LEU A 239 -21.76 1.59 16.33
CA LEU A 239 -22.22 2.18 15.07
C LEU A 239 -21.11 2.91 14.33
N GLY A 240 -20.30 3.71 15.03
CA GLY A 240 -19.16 4.40 14.43
C GLY A 240 -18.13 3.42 13.87
N THR A 241 -17.81 2.35 14.59
CA THR A 241 -16.88 1.31 14.11
C THR A 241 -17.43 0.62 12.85
N ILE A 242 -18.72 0.25 12.85
CA ILE A 242 -19.37 -0.36 11.68
C ILE A 242 -19.34 0.60 10.48
N LEU A 243 -19.59 1.90 10.69
CA LEU A 243 -19.53 2.90 9.63
C LEU A 243 -18.09 3.08 9.09
N GLY A 244 -17.09 3.03 9.97
CA GLY A 244 -15.67 3.02 9.61
C GLY A 244 -15.33 1.84 8.71
N ASP A 245 -15.65 0.63 9.16
CA ASP A 245 -15.42 -0.62 8.40
C ASP A 245 -16.14 -0.61 7.05
N LEU A 246 -17.41 -0.20 7.01
CA LEU A 246 -18.19 -0.09 5.77
C LEU A 246 -17.57 0.93 4.81
N SER A 247 -17.06 2.04 5.31
CA SER A 247 -16.41 3.06 4.47
C SER A 247 -15.15 2.51 3.81
N ILE A 248 -14.35 1.72 4.54
CA ILE A 248 -13.17 1.04 4.01
C ILE A 248 -13.58 0.07 2.91
N LEU A 249 -14.63 -0.73 3.13
CA LEU A 249 -15.12 -1.70 2.16
C LEU A 249 -15.66 -1.02 0.88
N ILE A 250 -16.47 0.04 1.00
CA ILE A 250 -17.06 0.73 -0.14
C ILE A 250 -15.98 1.42 -0.98
N ILE A 251 -15.10 2.20 -0.35
CA ILE A 251 -14.03 2.93 -1.06
C ILE A 251 -13.00 1.93 -1.62
N GLY A 252 -12.63 0.92 -0.84
CA GLY A 252 -11.73 -0.14 -1.27
C GLY A 252 -12.28 -0.94 -2.44
N TRP A 253 -13.58 -1.26 -2.44
CA TRP A 253 -14.25 -1.91 -3.56
C TRP A 253 -14.19 -1.06 -4.83
N HIS A 254 -14.47 0.24 -4.72
CA HIS A 254 -14.37 1.15 -5.86
C HIS A 254 -12.96 1.20 -6.44
N ILE A 255 -11.92 1.29 -5.59
CA ILE A 255 -10.51 1.27 -6.02
C ILE A 255 -10.19 -0.05 -6.72
N TRP A 256 -10.64 -1.19 -6.16
CA TRP A 256 -10.44 -2.49 -6.77
C TRP A 256 -11.09 -2.59 -8.16
N GLN A 257 -12.31 -2.09 -8.33
CA GLN A 257 -12.98 -2.05 -9.63
C GLN A 257 -12.20 -1.22 -10.65
N THR A 258 -11.71 -0.04 -10.26
CA THR A 258 -10.89 0.83 -11.13
C THR A 258 -9.61 0.14 -11.58
N ARG A 259 -8.93 -0.56 -10.66
CA ARG A 259 -7.73 -1.36 -10.98
C ARG A 259 -8.02 -2.47 -11.99
N GLN A 260 -9.15 -3.17 -11.86
CA GLN A 260 -9.55 -4.22 -12.79
C GLN A 260 -9.84 -3.66 -14.19
N ALA A 261 -10.56 -2.54 -14.29
CA ALA A 261 -10.85 -1.88 -15.56
C ALA A 261 -9.56 -1.44 -16.28
N HIS A 262 -8.55 -0.97 -15.54
CA HIS A 262 -7.25 -0.62 -16.11
C HIS A 262 -6.40 -1.82 -16.56
N GLN A 263 -6.60 -3.00 -15.97
CA GLN A 263 -5.93 -4.22 -16.41
C GLN A 263 -6.56 -4.79 -17.69
N GLN A 264 -7.88 -4.76 -17.80
CA GLN A 264 -8.61 -5.22 -18.99
C GLN A 264 -8.37 -4.37 -20.24
N ASN A 265 -8.11 -3.06 -20.08
CA ASN A 265 -7.77 -2.18 -21.21
C ASN A 265 -6.31 -2.33 -21.69
N LYS A 266 -5.49 -3.16 -21.03
CA LYS A 266 -4.10 -3.44 -21.42
C LYS A 266 -3.92 -4.81 -22.08
N GLU A 267 -4.95 -5.65 -22.08
CA GLU A 267 -5.03 -6.92 -22.82
C GLU A 267 -5.69 -6.69 -24.19
#